data_AF-A0A6L7X4G1-F1
#
_entry.id   AF-A0A6L7X4G1-F1
#
_cell.length_a   1.000
_cell.length_b   1.000
_cell.length_c   1.000
_cell.angle_alpha   90.00
_cell.angle_beta   90.00
_cell.angle_gamma   90.00
#
_symmetry.space_group_name_H-M   'P 1'
#
loop_
_entity.id
_entity.type
_entity.pdbx_description
1 polymer ?
#
loop_
_entity_poly.entity_id
_entity_poly.type
_entity_poly.pdbx_seq_one_letter_code
_entity_poly.pdbx_strand_id
1 'polypeptide(L)'
;MDREPPLLEIKFWGDYACFTRPEMKVERVSYPVMTPSAARGALEAIFWKPQIAWRVNEIHVLRPIEYASILRNEINDRQSERTARGGGGHSGGVVPVTTPPTAAPRGGHGG
;
A
#
# COMPACT_ATOMS: atom_id res chain seq x y z
N MET A 1 6.47 15.24 -42.97
CA MET A 1 7.72 15.40 -42.20
C MET A 1 7.41 14.94 -40.78
N ASP A 2 7.32 13.62 -40.60
CA ASP A 2 7.01 13.01 -39.31
C ASP A 2 8.30 12.95 -38.50
N ARG A 3 8.58 14.04 -37.79
CA ARG A 3 9.69 14.07 -36.85
C ARG A 3 9.19 13.36 -35.59
N GLU A 4 9.52 12.08 -35.45
CA GLU A 4 9.29 11.38 -34.19
C GLU A 4 9.93 12.20 -33.06
N PRO A 5 9.17 12.50 -31.99
CA PRO A 5 9.73 13.20 -30.85
C PRO A 5 10.90 12.37 -30.29
N PRO A 6 11.97 13.01 -29.79
CA PRO A 6 13.09 12.28 -29.21
C PRO A 6 12.56 11.36 -28.11
N LEU A 7 12.86 10.06 -28.24
CA LEU A 7 12.43 9.06 -27.26
C LEU A 7 13.18 9.31 -25.94
N LEU A 8 12.41 9.55 -24.89
CA LEU A 8 12.93 9.70 -23.53
C LEU A 8 12.79 8.36 -22.81
N GLU A 9 13.92 7.81 -22.37
CA GLU A 9 13.97 6.60 -21.55
C GLU A 9 14.32 6.96 -20.11
N ILE A 10 13.52 6.47 -19.16
CA ILE A 10 13.76 6.67 -17.73
C ILE A 10 13.69 5.33 -17.03
N LYS A 11 14.69 5.06 -16.20
CA LYS A 11 14.72 3.89 -15.31
C LYS A 11 14.16 4.27 -13.94
N PHE A 12 13.07 3.62 -13.54
CA PHE A 12 12.55 3.68 -12.18
C PHE A 12 12.94 2.42 -11.40
N TRP A 13 13.39 2.58 -10.15
CA TRP A 13 13.69 1.47 -9.26
C TRP A 13 13.33 1.82 -7.82
N GLY A 14 13.14 0.78 -7.01
CA GLY A 14 12.85 0.87 -5.59
C GLY A 14 12.80 -0.53 -4.98
N ASP A 15 12.86 -0.58 -3.65
CA ASP A 15 12.80 -1.85 -2.90
C ASP A 15 11.40 -2.44 -2.95
N TYR A 16 10.37 -1.59 -2.96
CA TYR A 16 8.97 -1.98 -3.03
C TYR A 16 8.22 -1.14 -4.07
N ALA A 17 7.21 -1.73 -4.69
CA ALA A 17 6.25 -1.05 -5.55
C ALA A 17 4.84 -1.55 -5.26
N CYS A 18 3.85 -0.66 -5.32
CA CYS A 18 2.45 -1.03 -5.17
C CYS A 18 1.60 -0.25 -6.18
N PHE A 19 1.20 -0.94 -7.25
CA PHE A 19 0.30 -0.45 -8.28
C PHE A 19 -1.09 -1.01 -7.99
N THR A 20 -1.84 -0.34 -7.11
CA THR A 20 -3.08 -0.86 -6.55
C THR A 20 -4.10 -1.25 -7.62
N ARG A 21 -4.63 -2.47 -7.53
CA ARG A 21 -5.81 -2.90 -8.29
C ARG A 21 -7.07 -2.27 -7.68
N PRO A 22 -7.91 -1.55 -8.45
CA PRO A 22 -9.09 -0.87 -7.91
C PRO A 22 -10.17 -1.83 -7.40
N GLU A 23 -10.17 -3.09 -7.86
CA GLU A 23 -11.15 -4.12 -7.54
C GLU A 23 -11.02 -4.67 -6.10
N MET A 24 -9.82 -4.62 -5.50
CA MET A 24 -9.56 -5.15 -4.17
C MET A 24 -9.35 -4.02 -3.16
N LYS A 25 -10.47 -3.50 -2.66
CA LYS A 25 -10.51 -2.34 -1.76
C LYS A 25 -10.11 -2.66 -0.30
N VAL A 26 -10.18 -3.95 0.08
CA VAL A 26 -9.94 -4.43 1.45
C VAL A 26 -8.49 -4.91 1.62
N GLU A 27 -7.92 -5.55 0.60
CA GLU A 27 -6.51 -5.96 0.58
C GLU A 27 -5.83 -5.35 -0.65
N ARG A 28 -4.83 -4.50 -0.42
CA ARG A 28 -4.12 -3.81 -1.50
C ARG A 28 -3.21 -4.80 -2.24
N VAL A 29 -3.72 -5.36 -3.34
CA VAL A 29 -2.94 -6.19 -4.24
C VAL A 29 -2.40 -5.32 -5.38
N SER A 30 -1.09 -5.41 -5.61
CA SER A 30 -0.42 -4.71 -6.71
C SER A 30 -0.63 -5.44 -8.05
N TYR A 31 -0.75 -4.68 -9.14
CA TYR A 31 -0.45 -5.22 -10.47
C TYR A 31 1.01 -5.72 -10.53
N PRO A 32 1.30 -6.75 -11.35
CA PRO A 32 2.66 -7.28 -11.53
C PRO A 32 3.65 -6.25 -12.08
N VAL A 33 3.15 -5.30 -12.88
CA VAL A 33 3.96 -4.31 -13.57
C VAL A 33 3.40 -2.90 -13.34
N MET A 34 4.24 -1.90 -13.57
CA MET A 34 3.84 -0.50 -13.53
C MET A 34 2.72 -0.24 -14.53
N THR A 35 1.64 0.40 -14.09
CA THR A 35 0.55 0.79 -14.98
C THR A 35 0.94 2.04 -15.78
N PRO A 36 0.41 2.24 -17.01
CA PRO A 36 0.67 3.46 -17.78
C PRO A 36 0.27 4.74 -17.03
N SER A 37 -0.78 4.68 -16.20
CA SER A 37 -1.19 5.80 -15.35
C SER A 37 -0.17 6.12 -14.25
N ALA A 38 0.42 5.10 -13.62
CA ALA A 38 1.48 5.27 -12.63
C ALA A 38 2.76 5.80 -13.29
N ALA A 39 3.14 5.27 -14.46
CA ALA A 39 4.28 5.76 -15.24
C ALA A 39 4.10 7.23 -15.62
N ARG A 40 2.92 7.62 -16.11
CA ARG A 40 2.60 9.02 -16.40
C ARG A 40 2.73 9.89 -15.15
N GLY A 41 2.13 9.48 -14.03
CA GLY A 41 2.24 10.23 -12.77
C GLY A 41 3.69 10.39 -12.30
N ALA A 42 4.53 9.37 -12.48
CA ALA A 42 5.96 9.46 -12.16
C ALA A 42 6.70 10.46 -13.09
N LEU A 43 6.39 10.47 -14.39
CA LEU A 43 6.94 11.44 -15.34
C LEU A 43 6.49 12.88 -15.03
N GLU A 44 5.20 13.07 -14.71
CA GLU A 44 4.65 14.36 -14.30
C GLU A 44 5.29 14.87 -12.99
N ALA A 45 5.64 13.98 -12.07
CA ALA A 45 6.34 14.34 -10.84
C ALA A 45 7.79 14.80 -11.08
N ILE A 46 8.45 14.31 -12.14
CA ILE A 46 9.79 14.79 -12.54
C ILE A 46 9.67 16.17 -13.20
N PHE A 47 8.79 16.28 -14.19
CA PHE A 47 8.56 17.54 -14.88
C PHE A 47 7.15 17.60 -15.47
N TRP A 48 6.43 18.66 -15.10
CA TRP A 48 5.09 18.91 -15.62
C TRP A 48 4.89 20.39 -15.92
N LYS A 49 4.21 20.65 -17.04
CA LYS A 49 3.64 21.94 -17.44
C LYS A 49 2.30 21.68 -18.13
N PRO A 50 1.32 22.59 -18.03
CA PRO A 50 0.00 22.39 -18.64
C PRO A 50 0.03 22.26 -20.17
N GLN A 51 1.09 22.73 -20.83
CA GLN A 51 1.31 22.61 -22.27
C GLN A 51 1.95 21.27 -22.68
N ILE A 52 2.32 20.42 -21.72
CA ILE A 52 3.04 19.17 -21.97
C ILE A 52 2.20 18.00 -21.50
N ALA A 53 2.05 17.00 -22.37
CA ALA A 53 1.40 15.74 -22.05
C ALA A 53 2.38 14.58 -22.25
N TRP A 54 2.58 13.79 -21.20
CA TRP A 54 3.39 12.58 -21.28
C TRP A 54 2.58 11.44 -21.88
N ARG A 55 3.06 10.89 -23.00
CA ARG A 55 2.53 9.67 -23.60
C ARG A 55 3.50 8.53 -23.32
N VAL A 56 3.04 7.53 -22.59
CA VAL A 56 3.79 6.31 -22.32
C VAL A 56 3.70 5.43 -23.58
N ASN A 57 4.84 5.18 -24.22
CA ASN A 57 4.91 4.32 -25.40
C ASN A 57 5.16 2.87 -24.99
N GLU A 58 6.15 2.64 -24.14
CA GLU A 58 6.59 1.29 -23.74
C GLU A 58 6.98 1.26 -22.27
N ILE A 59 6.84 0.08 -21.65
CA ILE A 59 7.28 -0.19 -20.27
C ILE A 59 8.12 -1.47 -20.31
N HIS A 60 9.40 -1.33 -19.99
CA HIS A 60 10.35 -2.44 -19.95
C HIS A 60 10.53 -2.94 -18.51
N VAL A 61 10.23 -4.22 -18.28
CA VAL A 61 10.38 -4.86 -16.97
C VAL A 61 11.79 -5.45 -16.84
N LEU A 62 12.62 -4.83 -16.02
CA LEU A 62 14.04 -5.17 -15.90
C LEU A 62 14.36 -6.23 -14.83
N ARG A 63 13.40 -6.56 -13.96
CA ARG A 63 13.57 -7.52 -12.85
C ARG A 63 12.42 -8.53 -12.82
N PRO A 64 12.66 -9.76 -12.33
CA PRO A 64 11.58 -10.70 -12.09
C PRO A 64 10.55 -10.10 -11.11
N ILE A 65 9.29 -10.50 -11.30
CA ILE A 65 8.17 -10.00 -10.49
C ILE A 65 8.09 -10.81 -9.21
N GLU A 66 8.30 -10.15 -8.07
CA GLU A 66 8.22 -10.73 -6.74
C GLU A 66 7.17 -10.00 -5.90
N TYR A 67 6.42 -10.75 -5.10
CA TYR A 67 5.37 -10.21 -4.23
C TYR A 67 5.78 -10.32 -2.77
N ALA A 68 5.59 -9.23 -2.02
CA ALA A 68 5.78 -9.20 -0.58
C ALA A 68 4.47 -8.84 0.11
N SER A 69 4.10 -9.58 1.15
CA SER A 69 2.92 -9.30 1.98
C SER A 69 3.31 -8.41 3.16
N ILE A 70 2.83 -7.17 3.15
CA ILE A 70 3.07 -6.20 4.24
C ILE A 70 1.75 -5.94 4.95
N LEU A 71 1.67 -6.31 6.22
CA LEU A 71 0.51 -6.00 7.06
C LEU A 71 0.58 -4.53 7.51
N ARG A 72 -0.45 -3.75 7.21
CA ARG A 72 -0.59 -2.37 7.66
C ARG A 72 -1.85 -2.23 8.50
N ASN A 73 -1.75 -1.51 9.61
CA ASN A 73 -2.91 -1.08 10.37
C ASN A 73 -3.38 0.27 9.79
N GLU A 74 -4.37 0.26 8.90
CA GLU A 74 -4.92 1.47 8.27
C GLU A 74 -6.13 1.99 9.06
N ILE A 75 -6.26 3.32 9.18
CA ILE A 75 -7.45 3.96 9.77
C ILE A 75 -8.51 4.08 8.66
N ASN A 76 -9.64 3.38 8.83
CA ASN A 76 -10.66 3.22 7.78
C ASN A 76 -11.53 4.45 7.53
N ASP A 77 -11.60 5.40 8.46
CA ASP A 77 -12.48 6.57 8.35
C ASP A 77 -11.80 7.88 8.75
N ARG A 78 -12.17 8.95 8.06
CA ARG A 78 -11.80 10.32 8.44
C ARG A 78 -12.56 10.66 9.71
N GLN A 79 -11.89 10.66 10.85
CA GLN A 79 -12.54 10.93 12.13
C GLN A 79 -13.19 12.32 12.13
N SER A 80 -14.51 12.35 12.36
CA SER A 80 -15.25 13.60 12.44
C SER A 80 -14.94 14.32 13.74
N GLU A 81 -14.95 15.66 13.76
CA GLU A 81 -14.81 16.42 15.02
C GLU A 81 -15.87 16.02 16.06
N ARG A 82 -17.04 15.55 15.61
CA ARG A 82 -18.12 15.06 16.48
C ARG A 82 -17.72 13.79 17.25
N THR A 83 -16.93 12.91 16.63
CA THR A 83 -16.36 11.72 17.27
C THR A 83 -15.24 12.09 18.24
N ALA A 84 -14.46 13.14 17.94
CA ALA A 84 -13.38 13.62 18.81
C ALA A 84 -13.88 14.41 20.04
N ARG A 85 -15.01 15.13 19.90
CA ARG A 85 -15.62 15.95 20.98
C ARG A 85 -16.59 15.16 21.86
N GLY A 86 -17.13 14.04 21.38
CA GLY A 86 -17.89 13.09 22.19
C GLY A 86 -16.92 12.17 22.93
N GLY A 87 -16.66 12.46 24.21
CA GLY A 87 -15.72 11.72 25.05
C GLY A 87 -15.82 10.20 24.91
N GLY A 88 -14.66 9.54 24.98
CA GLY A 88 -14.46 8.12 24.67
C GLY A 88 -15.44 7.15 25.33
N GLY A 89 -16.32 6.60 24.51
CA GLY A 89 -16.93 5.30 24.73
C GLY A 89 -16.07 4.23 24.07
N HIS A 90 -15.33 3.46 24.87
CA HIS A 90 -14.53 2.33 24.41
C HIS A 90 -15.39 1.32 23.62
N SER A 91 -15.20 1.28 22.31
CA SER A 91 -15.56 0.14 21.46
C SER A 91 -14.51 -0.08 20.37
N GLY A 92 -13.24 0.07 20.76
CA GLY A 92 -12.15 -0.54 20.01
C GLY A 92 -12.13 -2.02 20.37
N GLY A 93 -12.43 -2.88 19.40
CA GLY A 93 -12.29 -4.33 19.57
C GLY A 93 -10.87 -4.67 19.97
N VAL A 94 -10.69 -5.01 21.25
CA VAL A 94 -9.50 -5.70 21.74
C VAL A 94 -9.66 -7.13 21.24
N VAL A 95 -8.85 -7.54 20.27
CA VAL A 95 -8.58 -8.96 20.05
C VAL A 95 -7.87 -9.46 21.31
N PRO A 96 -8.46 -10.37 22.10
CA PRO A 96 -7.74 -10.95 23.22
C PRO A 96 -6.64 -11.84 22.64
N VAL A 97 -5.38 -11.44 22.79
CA VAL A 97 -4.26 -12.38 22.67
C VAL A 97 -4.50 -13.45 23.73
N THR A 98 -4.94 -14.62 23.30
CA THR A 98 -5.18 -15.77 24.16
C THR A 98 -3.80 -16.26 24.59
N THR A 99 -3.27 -15.68 25.66
CA THR A 99 -2.21 -16.33 26.41
C THR A 99 -2.87 -17.50 27.14
N PRO A 100 -2.48 -18.77 26.90
CA PRO A 100 -3.03 -19.86 27.68
C PRO A 100 -2.72 -19.60 29.16
N PRO A 101 -3.67 -19.81 30.09
CA PRO A 101 -3.40 -19.62 31.50
C PRO A 101 -2.25 -20.56 31.89
N THR A 102 -1.15 -19.96 32.35
CA THR A 102 -0.09 -20.64 33.11
C THR A 102 -0.76 -21.51 34.16
N ALA A 103 -0.71 -22.83 33.93
CA ALA A 103 -1.11 -23.81 34.93
C ALA A 103 -0.15 -23.68 36.11
N ALA A 104 -0.63 -23.06 37.20
CA ALA A 104 0.03 -23.13 38.48
C ALA A 104 0.12 -24.62 38.90
N PRO A 105 1.29 -25.10 39.37
CA PRO A 105 1.46 -26.48 39.75
C PRO A 105 0.59 -26.79 40.97
N ARG A 106 -0.19 -27.88 40.88
CA ARG A 106 -0.91 -28.45 42.01
C ARG A 106 0.09 -28.89 43.07
N GLY A 107 0.20 -28.12 44.15
CA GLY A 107 0.85 -28.55 45.37
C GLY A 107 -0.01 -29.62 46.04
N GLY A 108 0.44 -30.88 45.94
CA GLY A 108 -0.04 -31.95 46.80
C GLY A 108 0.59 -31.83 48.18
N HIS A 109 -0.23 -31.83 49.22
CA HIS A 109 0.19 -32.23 50.55
C HIS A 109 -0.75 -33.32 51.03
N GLY A 110 -0.21 -34.54 51.06
CA GLY A 110 -0.65 -35.57 51.99
C GLY A 110 -0.02 -35.33 53.37
N GLY A 111 -0.68 -35.86 54.40
CA GLY A 111 -0.31 -35.77 55.81
C GLY A 111 -1.54 -35.68 56.67
#